data_AF-A0A2V9KN89-F1
#
_entry.id   AF-A0A2V9KN89-F1
#
_cell.length_a   1.000
_cell.length_b   1.000
_cell.length_c   1.000
_cell.angle_alpha   90.00
_cell.angle_beta   90.00
_cell.angle_gamma   90.00
#
_symmetry.space_group_name_H-M   'P 1'
#
loop_
_entity.id
_entity.type
_entity.pdbx_description
1 polymer ?
#
loop_
_entity_poly.entity_id
_entity_poly.type
_entity_poly.pdbx_seq_one_letter_code
_entity_poly.pdbx_strand_id
1 'polypeptide(L)'
;MKRKGLRASVCGLLGLVAFAWAASTAAAYSVLSHEAIVDSLWPTEIRRLLLRRFPLATDAQLRGAHAYAYGGCIIQDLGYYPFGNRFFSGLTHYVRTGDFVAAMLADARDVNEYAFALGALSHYAADYEGHPLAVNRAVPLVYPRLAKKYGDQVTFADDPKAHVMVEFSFDVVRVAGSGYLPRTYNDFIGFQVSRGLVERAFKETYGLEMSDLFDDEDLAFETYRRAASEIIPRLTQAAWKKRQSEILKVDPQATRDEFVFKLTRQDYEGEWGNDYRKPEFAHWRERLRRARPALITRVLVFIFQLVPKVGPLETLSFRVPSPEAEQLFTQSYQATLDYYRSLVERTGELPRSEVAQAPAVVGGLNLANDNLDTGQPTRLGEYPLADKTYAKLLDESSDRGFRTVPPALREDILAFYAAPHPTVAGGRDPKRWNKTEHELKELQATGKTAHAAGVIRRPTASNKGEMPSGRPSQMSP
;
A
#
# COMPACT_ATOMS: atom_id res chain seq x y z
N MET A 1 66.98 1.23 -11.22
CA MET A 1 66.35 0.23 -10.32
C MET A 1 66.30 0.84 -8.92
N LYS A 2 65.24 1.00 -8.13
CA LYS A 2 63.82 0.58 -8.11
C LYS A 2 63.09 1.68 -7.29
N ARG A 3 62.16 2.42 -7.90
CA ARG A 3 61.14 3.24 -7.20
C ARG A 3 59.79 2.96 -7.87
N LYS A 4 59.26 1.74 -7.65
CA LYS A 4 57.96 1.29 -8.17
C LYS A 4 57.20 0.43 -7.14
N GLY A 5 57.33 0.75 -5.85
CA GLY A 5 56.79 -0.09 -4.76
C GLY A 5 55.75 0.53 -3.84
N LEU A 6 55.42 1.83 -3.97
CA LEU A 6 54.61 2.51 -2.96
C LEU A 6 53.32 3.17 -3.48
N ARG A 7 52.99 3.01 -4.77
CA ARG A 7 51.73 3.51 -5.35
C ARG A 7 50.66 2.43 -5.53
N ALA A 8 51.03 1.15 -5.46
CA ALA A 8 50.09 0.04 -5.64
C ALA A 8 49.26 -0.25 -4.37
N SER A 9 49.80 0.03 -3.17
CA SER A 9 49.12 -0.30 -1.91
C SER A 9 48.09 0.74 -1.46
N VAL A 10 48.17 1.98 -1.95
CA VAL A 10 47.20 3.05 -1.60
C VAL A 10 45.96 3.00 -2.50
N CYS A 11 46.09 2.60 -3.76
CA CYS A 11 44.93 2.36 -4.63
C CYS A 11 44.14 1.10 -4.26
N GLY A 12 44.81 0.07 -3.69
CA GLY A 12 44.14 -1.13 -3.19
C GLY A 12 43.28 -0.89 -1.95
N LEU A 13 43.73 -0.04 -1.02
CA LEU A 13 42.95 0.31 0.18
C LEU A 13 41.79 1.26 -0.12
N LEU A 14 41.97 2.23 -1.03
CA LEU A 14 40.85 3.11 -1.44
C LEU A 14 39.81 2.36 -2.28
N GLY A 15 40.23 1.36 -3.06
CA GLY A 15 39.31 0.45 -3.76
C GLY A 15 38.50 -0.44 -2.82
N LEU A 16 39.10 -0.93 -1.72
CA LEU A 16 38.42 -1.76 -0.71
C LEU A 16 37.49 -0.96 0.21
N VAL A 17 37.81 0.31 0.51
CA VAL A 17 36.92 1.20 1.27
C VAL A 17 35.77 1.70 0.39
N ALA A 18 35.98 1.89 -0.92
CA ALA A 18 34.91 2.18 -1.87
C ALA A 18 34.00 0.97 -2.19
N PHE A 19 34.54 -0.26 -2.13
CA PHE A 19 33.73 -1.49 -2.29
C PHE A 19 32.92 -1.83 -1.02
N ALA A 20 33.39 -1.42 0.16
CA ALA A 20 32.65 -1.57 1.42
C ALA A 20 31.46 -0.59 1.56
N TRP A 21 31.38 0.43 0.71
CA TRP A 21 30.24 1.35 0.62
C TRP A 21 29.29 1.03 -0.56
N ALA A 22 29.54 -0.07 -1.28
CA ALA A 22 28.71 -0.55 -2.39
C ALA A 22 28.07 -1.93 -2.12
N ALA A 23 27.98 -2.34 -0.85
CA ALA A 23 27.04 -3.38 -0.46
C ALA A 23 25.65 -2.73 -0.33
N SER A 24 25.05 -2.36 -1.47
CA SER A 24 23.63 -2.03 -1.52
C SER A 24 22.88 -3.30 -1.14
N THR A 25 22.25 -3.25 0.01
CA THR A 25 21.46 -4.35 0.52
C THR A 25 20.26 -4.57 -0.41
N ALA A 26 20.27 -5.69 -1.11
CA ALA A 26 19.17 -6.24 -1.87
C ALA A 26 17.89 -6.27 -1.02
N ALA A 27 16.76 -5.78 -1.54
CA ALA A 27 15.63 -5.54 -0.66
C ALA A 27 14.24 -5.73 -1.24
N ALA A 28 13.38 -6.16 -0.29
CA ALA A 28 12.20 -7.04 -0.36
C ALA A 28 11.00 -6.47 -1.15
N TYR A 29 10.00 -7.29 -1.55
CA TYR A 29 8.59 -6.84 -1.67
C TYR A 29 7.68 -7.84 -0.93
N SER A 30 7.08 -7.41 0.17
CA SER A 30 6.08 -8.00 1.07
C SER A 30 6.09 -7.10 2.33
N VAL A 31 5.52 -7.54 3.45
CA VAL A 31 5.36 -6.72 4.66
C VAL A 31 6.66 -6.06 5.15
N LEU A 32 7.77 -6.81 5.24
CA LEU A 32 9.05 -6.29 5.77
C LEU A 32 9.77 -5.37 4.79
N SER A 33 9.35 -5.41 3.53
CA SER A 33 9.90 -4.60 2.46
C SER A 33 9.41 -3.17 2.51
N HIS A 34 8.09 -3.04 2.65
CA HIS A 34 7.44 -1.75 2.82
C HIS A 34 7.96 -1.04 4.06
N GLU A 35 8.17 -1.80 5.14
CA GLU A 35 8.86 -1.35 6.34
C GLU A 35 10.30 -0.87 6.04
N ALA A 36 11.10 -1.69 5.35
CA ALA A 36 12.49 -1.34 5.02
C ALA A 36 12.62 -0.07 4.17
N ILE A 37 11.67 0.17 3.25
CA ILE A 37 11.64 1.39 2.43
C ILE A 37 11.38 2.61 3.32
N VAL A 38 10.42 2.51 4.25
CA VAL A 38 10.15 3.57 5.24
C VAL A 38 11.41 3.84 6.06
N ASP A 39 12.04 2.80 6.61
CA ASP A 39 13.24 2.95 7.44
C ASP A 39 14.42 3.56 6.69
N SER A 40 14.56 3.23 5.40
CA SER A 40 15.65 3.74 4.57
C SER A 40 15.60 5.25 4.37
N LEU A 41 14.40 5.85 4.35
CA LEU A 41 14.20 7.30 4.21
C LEU A 41 13.80 7.99 5.52
N TRP A 42 13.52 7.23 6.57
CA TRP A 42 13.09 7.76 7.86
C TRP A 42 14.04 8.81 8.47
N PRO A 43 15.34 8.52 8.68
CA PRO A 43 16.23 9.43 9.41
C PRO A 43 16.51 10.74 8.67
N THR A 44 16.34 10.77 7.34
CA THR A 44 16.81 11.84 6.47
C THR A 44 15.68 12.62 5.80
N GLU A 45 14.82 11.96 5.04
CA GLU A 45 13.80 12.63 4.22
C GLU A 45 12.45 12.72 4.95
N ILE A 46 11.94 11.61 5.50
CA ILE A 46 10.62 11.59 6.16
C ILE A 46 10.64 12.48 7.40
N ARG A 47 11.60 12.28 8.32
CA ARG A 47 11.71 13.11 9.54
C ARG A 47 11.85 14.60 9.21
N ARG A 48 12.57 14.94 8.13
CA ARG A 48 12.73 16.32 7.65
C ARG A 48 11.39 16.90 7.17
N LEU A 49 10.60 16.15 6.41
CA LEU A 49 9.26 16.60 6.00
C LEU A 49 8.31 16.78 7.19
N LEU A 50 8.32 15.84 8.13
CA LEU A 50 7.51 15.93 9.35
C LEU A 50 7.84 17.23 10.11
N LEU A 51 9.13 17.52 10.33
CA LEU A 51 9.57 18.74 10.99
C LEU A 51 9.32 20.01 10.16
N ARG A 52 9.34 19.91 8.82
CA ARG A 52 8.99 21.05 7.95
C ARG A 52 7.51 21.44 8.08
N ARG A 53 6.60 20.46 8.13
CA ARG A 53 5.14 20.69 8.27
C ARG A 53 4.75 20.97 9.72
N PHE A 54 5.40 20.31 10.68
CA PHE A 54 5.14 20.38 12.12
C PHE A 54 6.43 20.74 12.89
N PRO A 55 6.88 22.01 12.83
CA PRO A 55 8.19 22.43 13.38
C PRO A 55 8.29 22.35 14.91
N LEU A 56 7.18 22.15 15.60
CA LEU A 56 7.12 21.97 17.06
C LEU A 56 7.04 20.50 17.49
N ALA A 57 7.10 19.54 16.55
CA ALA A 57 7.06 18.12 16.87
C ALA A 57 8.30 17.73 17.70
N THR A 58 8.05 17.15 18.88
CA THR A 58 9.10 16.63 19.76
C THR A 58 9.65 15.30 19.25
N ASP A 59 10.85 14.92 19.68
CA ASP A 59 11.41 13.60 19.32
C ASP A 59 10.52 12.44 19.80
N ALA A 60 9.76 12.60 20.89
CA ALA A 60 8.80 11.60 21.33
C ALA A 60 7.63 11.46 20.35
N GLN A 61 7.10 12.57 19.84
CA GLN A 61 6.06 12.56 18.82
C GLN A 61 6.56 12.01 17.49
N LEU A 62 7.80 12.31 17.10
CA LEU A 62 8.42 11.73 15.90
C LEU A 62 8.59 10.21 16.05
N ARG A 63 9.01 9.70 17.21
CA ARG A 63 9.04 8.25 17.47
C ARG A 63 7.65 7.63 17.34
N GLY A 64 6.61 8.26 17.90
CA GLY A 64 5.23 7.80 17.74
C GLY A 64 4.77 7.81 16.29
N ALA A 65 5.11 8.85 15.53
CA ALA A 65 4.78 9.00 14.13
C ALA A 65 5.42 7.91 13.24
N HIS A 66 6.54 7.32 13.65
CA HIS A 66 7.17 6.20 12.93
C HIS A 66 6.26 4.98 12.87
N ALA A 67 5.58 4.66 13.98
CA ALA A 67 4.62 3.57 14.02
C ALA A 67 3.42 3.82 13.09
N TYR A 68 3.05 5.08 12.87
CA TYR A 68 2.03 5.45 11.89
C TYR A 68 2.53 5.30 10.45
N ALA A 69 3.79 5.65 10.16
CA ALA A 69 4.37 5.40 8.84
C ALA A 69 4.42 3.90 8.50
N TYR A 70 4.68 3.04 9.48
CA TYR A 70 4.58 1.58 9.32
C TYR A 70 3.15 1.11 9.01
N GLY A 71 2.14 1.66 9.69
CA GLY A 71 0.75 1.31 9.37
C GLY A 71 0.33 1.84 8.00
N GLY A 72 0.87 2.99 7.60
CA GLY A 72 0.66 3.58 6.29
C GLY A 72 1.25 2.76 5.16
N CYS A 73 2.47 2.21 5.31
CA CYS A 73 3.14 1.49 4.22
C CYS A 73 2.54 0.13 3.88
N ILE A 74 1.46 -0.24 4.57
CA ILE A 74 0.76 -1.51 4.36
C ILE A 74 -0.76 -1.33 4.29
N ILE A 75 -1.28 -0.09 4.33
CA ILE A 75 -2.73 0.14 4.45
C ILE A 75 -3.49 -0.40 3.24
N GLN A 76 -2.96 -0.23 2.03
CA GLN A 76 -3.58 -0.69 0.79
C GLN A 76 -3.79 -2.21 0.78
N ASP A 77 -2.97 -2.98 1.51
CA ASP A 77 -3.07 -4.45 1.62
C ASP A 77 -4.07 -4.95 2.64
N LEU A 78 -4.70 -4.06 3.42
CA LEU A 78 -5.65 -4.41 4.48
C LEU A 78 -6.70 -5.45 4.03
N GLY A 79 -7.16 -5.37 2.78
CA GLY A 79 -8.16 -6.25 2.20
C GLY A 79 -7.72 -7.69 1.96
N TYR A 80 -6.42 -7.99 2.03
CA TYR A 80 -5.87 -9.33 1.86
C TYR A 80 -5.69 -10.10 3.19
N TYR A 81 -5.83 -9.42 4.33
CA TYR A 81 -5.74 -10.01 5.66
C TYR A 81 -7.10 -10.58 6.14
N PRO A 82 -7.13 -11.42 7.19
CA PRO A 82 -8.38 -11.94 7.72
C PRO A 82 -9.29 -10.80 8.19
N PHE A 83 -10.59 -10.91 7.89
CA PHE A 83 -11.60 -9.85 8.08
C PHE A 83 -11.39 -8.58 7.24
N GLY A 84 -10.38 -8.59 6.35
CA GLY A 84 -10.22 -7.57 5.32
C GLY A 84 -11.26 -7.68 4.21
N ASN A 85 -11.39 -6.61 3.41
CA ASN A 85 -12.22 -6.58 2.22
C ASN A 85 -11.37 -6.44 0.94
N ARG A 86 -11.33 -7.47 0.08
CA ARG A 86 -10.58 -7.42 -1.19
C ARG A 86 -11.00 -6.31 -2.14
N PHE A 87 -12.22 -5.81 -2.03
CA PHE A 87 -12.66 -4.67 -2.82
C PHE A 87 -11.94 -3.39 -2.38
N PHE A 88 -11.68 -3.21 -1.09
CA PHE A 88 -10.84 -2.12 -0.60
C PHE A 88 -9.45 -2.17 -1.24
N SER A 89 -8.75 -3.31 -1.13
CA SER A 89 -7.42 -3.44 -1.75
C SER A 89 -7.48 -3.34 -3.28
N GLY A 90 -8.52 -3.88 -3.91
CA GLY A 90 -8.71 -3.73 -5.35
C GLY A 90 -8.88 -2.28 -5.78
N LEU A 91 -9.57 -1.45 -4.98
CA LEU A 91 -9.67 -0.01 -5.24
C LEU A 91 -8.30 0.64 -5.10
N THR A 92 -7.61 0.43 -3.97
CA THR A 92 -6.35 1.11 -3.69
C THR A 92 -5.17 0.65 -4.56
N HIS A 93 -5.27 -0.49 -5.25
CA HIS A 93 -4.25 -1.00 -6.16
C HIS A 93 -4.55 -0.78 -7.65
N TYR A 94 -5.81 -0.56 -8.04
CA TYR A 94 -6.19 -0.53 -9.46
C TYR A 94 -7.04 0.67 -9.88
N VAL A 95 -7.70 1.37 -8.95
CA VAL A 95 -8.67 2.43 -9.26
C VAL A 95 -8.26 3.70 -8.53
N ARG A 96 -7.96 4.78 -9.26
CA ARG A 96 -7.63 6.08 -8.66
C ARG A 96 -6.58 5.99 -7.53
N THR A 97 -5.55 5.16 -7.76
CA THR A 97 -4.54 4.74 -6.77
C THR A 97 -3.71 5.91 -6.25
N GLY A 98 -3.22 6.75 -7.16
CA GLY A 98 -2.53 7.99 -6.85
C GLY A 98 -3.42 8.98 -6.11
N ASP A 99 -4.68 9.12 -6.53
CA ASP A 99 -5.63 10.05 -5.90
C ASP A 99 -5.96 9.68 -4.45
N PHE A 100 -6.02 8.39 -4.10
CA PHE A 100 -6.23 7.95 -2.70
C PHE A 100 -5.07 8.37 -1.79
N VAL A 101 -3.83 8.19 -2.25
CA VAL A 101 -2.63 8.62 -1.51
C VAL A 101 -2.53 10.14 -1.44
N ALA A 102 -2.83 10.82 -2.54
CA ALA A 102 -2.89 12.27 -2.59
C ALA A 102 -3.91 12.81 -1.58
N ALA A 103 -5.13 12.27 -1.55
CA ALA A 103 -6.15 12.64 -0.57
C ALA A 103 -5.63 12.50 0.86
N MET A 104 -4.98 11.37 1.22
CA MET A 104 -4.37 11.21 2.55
C MET A 104 -3.30 12.26 2.88
N LEU A 105 -2.46 12.64 1.92
CA LEU A 105 -1.41 13.66 2.13
C LEU A 105 -2.00 15.07 2.32
N ALA A 106 -3.07 15.39 1.60
CA ALA A 106 -3.81 16.64 1.76
C ALA A 106 -4.50 16.70 3.12
N ASP A 107 -5.24 15.64 3.46
CA ASP A 107 -6.13 15.60 4.61
C ASP A 107 -5.44 15.40 5.96
N ALA A 108 -4.13 15.13 5.97
CA ALA A 108 -3.36 14.95 7.19
C ALA A 108 -3.29 16.23 8.04
N ARG A 109 -3.80 16.15 9.28
CA ARG A 109 -3.97 17.29 10.20
C ARG A 109 -2.88 17.38 11.26
N ASP A 110 -2.21 16.27 11.54
CA ASP A 110 -1.15 16.19 12.55
C ASP A 110 0.04 15.34 12.08
N VAL A 111 1.07 15.26 12.93
CA VAL A 111 2.32 14.56 12.62
C VAL A 111 2.14 13.06 12.39
N ASN A 112 1.16 12.43 13.06
CA ASN A 112 0.88 11.01 12.94
C ASN A 112 0.09 10.71 11.66
N GLU A 113 -0.97 11.49 11.38
CA GLU A 113 -1.71 11.41 10.12
C GLU A 113 -0.79 11.65 8.92
N TYR A 114 0.13 12.62 9.01
CA TYR A 114 1.05 12.90 7.91
C TYR A 114 2.12 11.81 7.74
N ALA A 115 2.65 11.27 8.84
CA ALA A 115 3.56 10.13 8.76
C ALA A 115 2.87 8.88 8.19
N PHE A 116 1.61 8.63 8.56
CA PHE A 116 0.79 7.57 7.97
C PHE A 116 0.61 7.76 6.46
N ALA A 117 0.27 8.98 6.01
CA ALA A 117 0.14 9.29 4.59
C ALA A 117 1.46 9.11 3.82
N LEU A 118 2.60 9.50 4.42
CA LEU A 118 3.93 9.26 3.84
C LEU A 118 4.27 7.75 3.79
N GLY A 119 3.79 6.97 4.76
CA GLY A 119 3.81 5.51 4.70
C GLY A 119 3.01 4.98 3.51
N ALA A 120 1.76 5.44 3.32
CA ALA A 120 0.94 5.02 2.18
C ALA A 120 1.56 5.42 0.82
N LEU A 121 2.26 6.55 0.77
CA LEU A 121 3.07 6.96 -0.39
C LEU A 121 4.25 6.00 -0.64
N SER A 122 4.88 5.48 0.43
CA SER A 122 5.90 4.44 0.33
C SER A 122 5.34 3.18 -0.30
N HIS A 123 4.15 2.73 0.14
CA HIS A 123 3.48 1.57 -0.46
C HIS A 123 3.19 1.77 -1.96
N TYR A 124 2.63 2.93 -2.32
CA TYR A 124 2.37 3.26 -3.73
C TYR A 124 3.64 3.17 -4.57
N ALA A 125 4.76 3.76 -4.10
CA ALA A 125 6.03 3.71 -4.82
C ALA A 125 6.60 2.29 -4.90
N ALA A 126 6.45 1.53 -3.80
CA ALA A 126 6.92 0.17 -3.67
C ALA A 126 6.27 -0.76 -4.70
N ASP A 127 4.95 -0.82 -4.75
CA ASP A 127 4.28 -1.73 -5.67
C ASP A 127 4.48 -1.30 -7.12
N TYR A 128 4.35 0.01 -7.37
CA TYR A 128 4.49 0.60 -8.71
C TYR A 128 5.80 0.21 -9.40
N GLU A 129 6.93 0.21 -8.68
CA GLU A 129 8.23 -0.21 -9.22
C GLU A 129 8.50 -1.71 -8.98
N GLY A 130 8.20 -2.20 -7.78
CA GLY A 130 8.56 -3.51 -7.27
C GLY A 130 7.93 -4.67 -8.03
N HIS A 131 6.64 -4.57 -8.34
CA HIS A 131 5.91 -5.63 -9.02
C HIS A 131 6.44 -5.82 -10.46
N PRO A 132 6.43 -4.80 -11.34
CA PRO A 132 6.88 -4.97 -12.71
C PRO A 132 8.38 -5.23 -12.83
N LEU A 133 9.22 -4.63 -11.99
CA LEU A 133 10.68 -4.78 -12.11
C LEU A 133 11.20 -6.08 -11.49
N ALA A 134 10.59 -6.57 -10.40
CA ALA A 134 11.07 -7.74 -9.68
C ALA A 134 10.04 -8.86 -9.57
N VAL A 135 8.92 -8.68 -8.87
CA VAL A 135 8.03 -9.81 -8.53
C VAL A 135 7.52 -10.51 -9.78
N ASN A 136 6.95 -9.76 -10.72
CA ASN A 136 6.40 -10.31 -11.96
C ASN A 136 7.43 -11.06 -12.79
N ARG A 137 8.70 -10.64 -12.75
CA ARG A 137 9.81 -11.24 -13.49
C ARG A 137 10.46 -12.39 -12.74
N ALA A 138 10.43 -12.39 -11.42
CA ALA A 138 10.99 -13.44 -10.58
C ALA A 138 10.06 -14.66 -10.48
N VAL A 139 8.73 -14.48 -10.53
CA VAL A 139 7.76 -15.59 -10.56
C VAL A 139 8.07 -16.62 -11.65
N PRO A 140 8.23 -16.26 -12.94
CA PRO A 140 8.54 -17.25 -13.98
C PRO A 140 9.92 -17.90 -13.80
N LEU A 141 10.91 -17.20 -13.23
CA LEU A 141 12.22 -17.78 -12.89
C LEU A 141 12.12 -18.87 -11.81
N VAL A 142 11.29 -18.63 -10.79
CA VAL A 142 11.08 -19.57 -9.68
C VAL A 142 10.14 -20.71 -10.06
N TYR A 143 9.20 -20.48 -10.97
CA TYR A 143 8.15 -21.41 -11.38
C TYR A 143 8.11 -21.63 -12.91
N PRO A 144 8.92 -22.56 -13.46
CA PRO A 144 9.03 -22.78 -14.91
C PRO A 144 7.72 -23.14 -15.63
N ARG A 145 6.73 -23.69 -14.91
CA ARG A 145 5.40 -23.98 -15.48
C ARG A 145 4.62 -22.70 -15.75
N LEU A 146 4.78 -21.67 -14.92
CA LEU A 146 4.17 -20.36 -15.11
C LEU A 146 4.88 -19.62 -16.24
N ALA A 147 6.21 -19.71 -16.32
CA ALA A 147 6.98 -19.19 -17.46
C ALA A 147 6.47 -19.76 -18.80
N LYS A 148 6.26 -21.08 -18.89
CA LYS A 148 5.72 -21.71 -20.10
C LYS A 148 4.31 -21.23 -20.47
N LYS A 149 3.50 -20.85 -19.48
CA LYS A 149 2.09 -20.48 -19.68
C LYS A 149 1.90 -18.99 -19.98
N TYR A 150 2.66 -18.13 -19.31
CA TYR A 150 2.43 -16.68 -19.29
C TYR A 150 3.64 -15.88 -19.82
N GLY A 151 4.80 -16.51 -20.00
CA GLY A 151 6.02 -15.87 -20.50
C GLY A 151 6.90 -15.32 -19.38
N ASP A 152 7.62 -14.24 -19.68
CA ASP A 152 8.68 -13.69 -18.84
C ASP A 152 8.16 -12.74 -17.73
N GLN A 153 6.85 -12.52 -17.70
CA GLN A 153 6.16 -11.80 -16.64
C GLN A 153 4.92 -12.58 -16.21
N VAL A 154 4.73 -12.74 -14.91
CA VAL A 154 3.58 -13.41 -14.32
C VAL A 154 3.03 -12.49 -13.23
N THR A 155 1.88 -11.90 -13.50
CA THR A 155 1.23 -10.90 -12.64
C THR A 155 0.54 -11.53 -11.43
N PHE A 156 0.12 -10.71 -10.46
CA PHE A 156 -0.70 -11.20 -9.35
C PHE A 156 -2.01 -11.84 -9.85
N ALA A 157 -2.61 -11.29 -10.91
CA ALA A 157 -3.83 -11.83 -11.52
C ALA A 157 -3.62 -13.23 -12.14
N ASP A 158 -2.42 -13.56 -12.60
CA ASP A 158 -2.11 -14.84 -13.25
C ASP A 158 -1.98 -15.97 -12.24
N ASP A 159 -1.23 -15.75 -11.16
CA ASP A 159 -1.06 -16.70 -10.06
C ASP A 159 -0.76 -15.97 -8.72
N PRO A 160 -1.80 -15.60 -7.95
CA PRO A 160 -1.64 -14.90 -6.67
C PRO A 160 -0.77 -15.65 -5.67
N LYS A 161 -0.77 -16.99 -5.73
CA LYS A 161 -0.01 -17.82 -4.79
C LYS A 161 1.48 -17.76 -5.11
N ALA A 162 1.85 -17.94 -6.37
CA ALA A 162 3.25 -17.88 -6.77
C ALA A 162 3.83 -16.47 -6.56
N HIS A 163 3.03 -15.44 -6.85
CA HIS A 163 3.37 -14.04 -6.65
C HIS A 163 3.73 -13.77 -5.17
N VAL A 164 2.81 -14.07 -4.26
CA VAL A 164 3.04 -13.89 -2.81
C VAL A 164 4.19 -14.76 -2.28
N MET A 165 4.41 -15.95 -2.85
CA MET A 165 5.56 -16.77 -2.44
C MET A 165 6.90 -16.16 -2.86
N VAL A 166 6.96 -15.45 -3.99
CA VAL A 166 8.17 -14.72 -4.41
C VAL A 166 8.38 -13.51 -3.52
N GLU A 167 7.33 -12.77 -3.22
CA GLU A 167 7.36 -11.65 -2.27
C GLU A 167 7.91 -12.07 -0.89
N PHE A 168 7.38 -13.16 -0.33
CA PHE A 168 7.93 -13.72 0.91
C PHE A 168 9.40 -14.14 0.77
N SER A 169 9.82 -14.55 -0.43
CA SER A 169 11.20 -14.96 -0.69
C SER A 169 12.21 -13.85 -0.74
N PHE A 170 11.75 -12.73 -1.22
CA PHE A 170 12.41 -11.45 -1.16
C PHE A 170 12.56 -10.96 0.29
N ASP A 171 11.50 -11.03 1.11
CA ASP A 171 11.59 -10.71 2.56
C ASP A 171 12.67 -11.53 3.27
N VAL A 172 12.74 -12.83 3.02
CA VAL A 172 13.76 -13.71 3.62
C VAL A 172 15.19 -13.33 3.20
N VAL A 173 15.40 -12.99 1.92
CA VAL A 173 16.71 -12.52 1.42
C VAL A 173 17.10 -11.21 2.10
N ARG A 174 16.16 -10.27 2.23
CA ARG A 174 16.38 -9.01 2.91
C ARG A 174 16.80 -9.22 4.36
N VAL A 175 16.01 -9.97 5.11
CA VAL A 175 16.27 -10.26 6.53
C VAL A 175 17.65 -10.90 6.72
N ALA A 176 18.07 -11.77 5.79
CA ALA A 176 19.39 -12.37 5.82
C ALA A 176 20.53 -11.39 5.48
N GLY A 177 20.32 -10.49 4.52
CA GLY A 177 21.35 -9.61 3.95
C GLY A 177 21.59 -8.29 4.70
N SER A 178 20.67 -7.85 5.57
CA SER A 178 20.84 -6.60 6.34
C SER A 178 20.96 -6.78 7.84
N GLY A 179 20.88 -8.01 8.36
CA GLY A 179 20.97 -8.24 9.80
C GLY A 179 19.87 -7.50 10.57
N TYR A 180 18.63 -7.61 10.10
CA TYR A 180 17.48 -6.90 10.69
C TYR A 180 17.42 -7.11 12.21
N LEU A 181 17.33 -6.01 12.95
CA LEU A 181 17.40 -6.03 14.41
C LEU A 181 16.02 -6.41 15.00
N PRO A 182 15.97 -7.21 16.09
CA PRO A 182 14.73 -7.57 16.78
C PRO A 182 13.83 -6.40 17.20
N ARG A 183 14.42 -5.22 17.46
CA ARG A 183 13.67 -4.01 17.81
C ARG A 183 12.82 -3.50 16.65
N THR A 184 13.37 -3.51 15.44
CA THR A 184 12.67 -3.04 14.23
C THR A 184 11.40 -3.86 13.99
N TYR A 185 11.46 -5.19 14.18
CA TYR A 185 10.28 -6.05 14.12
C TYR A 185 9.25 -5.79 15.22
N ASN A 186 9.69 -5.52 16.45
CA ASN A 186 8.78 -5.19 17.55
C ASN A 186 8.07 -3.86 17.27
N ASP A 187 8.82 -2.83 16.84
CA ASP A 187 8.29 -1.52 16.49
C ASP A 187 7.31 -1.59 15.32
N PHE A 188 7.59 -2.43 14.31
CA PHE A 188 6.69 -2.66 13.19
C PHE A 188 5.41 -3.38 13.60
N ILE A 189 5.47 -4.42 14.44
CA ILE A 189 4.24 -5.04 14.99
C ILE A 189 3.43 -4.02 15.81
N GLY A 190 4.10 -3.04 16.41
CA GLY A 190 3.48 -1.89 17.06
C GLY A 190 2.86 -0.85 16.12
N PHE A 191 2.75 -1.10 14.81
CA PHE A 191 2.21 -0.14 13.85
C PHE A 191 0.85 0.43 14.28
N GLN A 192 0.64 1.68 13.93
CA GLN A 192 -0.57 2.45 14.23
C GLN A 192 -1.29 2.83 12.95
N VAL A 193 -2.62 2.89 13.02
CA VAL A 193 -3.47 3.24 11.87
C VAL A 193 -4.17 4.57 12.12
N SER A 194 -4.04 5.50 11.18
CA SER A 194 -4.78 6.76 11.20
C SER A 194 -6.19 6.56 10.63
N ARG A 195 -7.07 5.87 11.38
CA ARG A 195 -8.41 5.47 10.91
C ARG A 195 -9.21 6.62 10.32
N GLY A 196 -9.35 7.72 11.06
CA GLY A 196 -10.10 8.88 10.59
C GLY A 196 -9.51 9.52 9.33
N LEU A 197 -8.21 9.38 9.06
CA LEU A 197 -7.60 9.83 7.81
C LEU A 197 -8.00 8.91 6.65
N VAL A 198 -7.89 7.59 6.85
CA VAL A 198 -8.27 6.57 5.85
C VAL A 198 -9.74 6.71 5.47
N GLU A 199 -10.63 6.84 6.44
CA GLU A 199 -12.07 7.03 6.21
C GLU A 199 -12.37 8.26 5.34
N ARG A 200 -11.76 9.42 5.68
CA ARG A 200 -11.95 10.66 4.91
C ARG A 200 -11.42 10.53 3.49
N ALA A 201 -10.18 10.08 3.33
CA ALA A 201 -9.55 9.92 2.02
C ALA A 201 -10.31 8.89 1.16
N PHE A 202 -10.71 7.75 1.74
CA PHE A 202 -11.44 6.70 1.02
C PHE A 202 -12.79 7.21 0.53
N LYS A 203 -13.53 7.93 1.37
CA LYS A 203 -14.80 8.55 0.99
C LYS A 203 -14.63 9.63 -0.07
N GLU A 204 -13.60 10.47 0.05
CA GLU A 204 -13.31 11.51 -0.93
C GLU A 204 -12.96 10.93 -2.31
N THR A 205 -12.14 9.87 -2.34
CA THR A 205 -11.69 9.25 -3.60
C THR A 205 -12.76 8.37 -4.24
N TYR A 206 -13.48 7.57 -3.45
CA TYR A 206 -14.35 6.50 -3.95
C TYR A 206 -15.84 6.71 -3.70
N GLY A 207 -16.24 7.71 -2.91
CA GLY A 207 -17.66 7.95 -2.58
C GLY A 207 -18.29 6.87 -1.70
N LEU A 208 -17.47 6.02 -1.09
CA LEU A 208 -17.83 4.88 -0.24
C LEU A 208 -17.34 5.12 1.19
N GLU A 209 -18.09 4.68 2.18
CA GLU A 209 -17.65 4.68 3.58
C GLU A 209 -16.84 3.40 3.88
N MET A 210 -15.88 3.44 4.80
CA MET A 210 -15.20 2.21 5.24
C MET A 210 -16.18 1.21 5.85
N SER A 211 -17.16 1.70 6.61
CA SER A 211 -18.26 0.89 7.18
C SER A 211 -19.17 0.22 6.13
N ASP A 212 -19.13 0.64 4.86
CA ASP A 212 -19.81 -0.07 3.78
C ASP A 212 -19.08 -1.36 3.37
N LEU A 213 -17.78 -1.45 3.66
CA LEU A 213 -16.90 -2.54 3.23
C LEU A 213 -16.50 -3.44 4.40
N PHE A 214 -16.40 -2.91 5.61
CA PHE A 214 -15.93 -3.63 6.78
C PHE A 214 -17.04 -3.71 7.84
N ASP A 215 -17.44 -4.93 8.21
CA ASP A 215 -18.43 -5.16 9.27
C ASP A 215 -17.92 -4.65 10.64
N ASP A 216 -16.59 -4.75 10.86
CA ASP A 216 -15.89 -4.26 12.05
C ASP A 216 -14.46 -3.85 11.64
N GLU A 217 -14.24 -2.53 11.51
CA GLU A 217 -12.95 -1.95 11.10
C GLU A 217 -11.86 -2.19 12.15
N ASP A 218 -12.21 -2.10 13.44
CA ASP A 218 -11.24 -2.27 14.53
C ASP A 218 -10.75 -3.73 14.54
N LEU A 219 -11.65 -4.69 14.33
CA LEU A 219 -11.31 -6.09 14.19
C LEU A 219 -10.41 -6.36 12.97
N ALA A 220 -10.64 -5.67 11.85
CA ALA A 220 -9.81 -5.81 10.65
C ALA A 220 -8.37 -5.34 10.93
N PHE A 221 -8.19 -4.17 11.57
CA PHE A 221 -6.87 -3.65 11.92
C PHE A 221 -6.15 -4.49 12.99
N GLU A 222 -6.86 -4.94 14.02
CA GLU A 222 -6.28 -5.80 15.06
C GLU A 222 -5.87 -7.17 14.50
N THR A 223 -6.69 -7.75 13.63
CA THR A 223 -6.39 -9.04 13.02
C THR A 223 -5.23 -8.94 12.02
N TYR A 224 -5.09 -7.79 11.34
CA TYR A 224 -3.89 -7.47 10.60
C TYR A 224 -2.68 -7.53 11.55
N ARG A 225 -2.65 -6.70 12.60
CA ARG A 225 -1.52 -6.66 13.55
C ARG A 225 -1.16 -8.05 14.07
N ARG A 226 -2.19 -8.84 14.39
CA ARG A 226 -2.02 -10.24 14.80
C ARG A 226 -1.39 -11.11 13.71
N ALA A 227 -1.86 -11.02 12.47
CA ALA A 227 -1.29 -11.77 11.35
C ALA A 227 0.19 -11.43 11.11
N ALA A 228 0.55 -10.14 11.12
CA ALA A 228 1.94 -9.69 11.02
C ALA A 228 2.81 -10.30 12.14
N SER A 229 2.30 -10.29 13.38
CA SER A 229 2.98 -10.87 14.55
C SER A 229 3.23 -12.39 14.45
N GLU A 230 2.46 -13.12 13.63
CA GLU A 230 2.65 -14.55 13.41
C GLU A 230 3.56 -14.86 12.21
N ILE A 231 3.62 -13.95 11.23
CA ILE A 231 4.38 -14.11 9.99
C ILE A 231 5.87 -13.79 10.24
N ILE A 232 6.18 -12.68 10.91
CA ILE A 232 7.55 -12.20 11.11
C ILE A 232 8.46 -13.21 11.83
N PRO A 233 8.06 -13.87 12.95
CA PRO A 233 8.86 -14.92 13.56
C PRO A 233 9.19 -16.09 12.62
N ARG A 234 8.27 -16.44 11.72
CA ARG A 234 8.48 -17.53 10.75
C ARG A 234 9.44 -17.12 9.65
N LEU A 235 9.38 -15.87 9.20
CA LEU A 235 10.30 -15.32 8.22
C LEU A 235 11.74 -15.31 8.76
N THR A 236 11.95 -14.80 9.96
CA THR A 236 13.28 -14.78 10.59
C THR A 236 13.81 -16.19 10.85
N GLN A 237 12.95 -17.13 11.25
CA GLN A 237 13.33 -18.54 11.38
C GLN A 237 13.74 -19.16 10.03
N ALA A 238 13.00 -18.87 8.96
CA ALA A 238 13.31 -19.36 7.62
C ALA A 238 14.63 -18.76 7.10
N ALA A 239 14.85 -17.46 7.30
CA ALA A 239 16.08 -16.77 6.96
C ALA A 239 17.28 -17.38 7.69
N TRP A 240 17.20 -17.56 9.01
CA TRP A 240 18.26 -18.23 9.76
C TRP A 240 18.55 -19.64 9.22
N LYS A 241 17.51 -20.43 8.95
CA LYS A 241 17.68 -21.82 8.49
C LYS A 241 18.29 -21.91 7.08
N LYS A 242 17.89 -21.04 6.16
CA LYS A 242 18.25 -21.15 4.73
C LYS A 242 19.43 -20.26 4.32
N ARG A 243 19.72 -19.20 5.07
CA ARG A 243 20.69 -18.15 4.72
C ARG A 243 21.66 -17.81 5.86
N GLN A 244 21.91 -18.73 6.78
CA GLN A 244 22.81 -18.50 7.94
C GLN A 244 24.19 -17.96 7.54
N SER A 245 24.77 -18.47 6.45
CA SER A 245 26.09 -18.03 6.00
C SER A 245 26.11 -16.60 5.49
N GLU A 246 24.98 -16.08 4.99
CA GLU A 246 24.84 -14.68 4.58
C GLU A 246 24.63 -13.79 5.80
N ILE A 247 23.80 -14.24 6.75
CA ILE A 247 23.60 -13.56 8.04
C ILE A 247 24.93 -13.37 8.76
N LEU A 248 25.74 -14.43 8.87
CA LEU A 248 27.05 -14.40 9.54
C LEU A 248 28.11 -13.59 8.79
N LYS A 249 27.90 -13.26 7.51
CA LYS A 249 28.77 -12.31 6.79
C LYS A 249 28.48 -10.87 7.18
N VAL A 250 27.22 -10.56 7.47
CA VAL A 250 26.76 -9.21 7.85
C VAL A 250 27.03 -8.97 9.32
N ASP A 251 26.65 -9.93 10.17
CA ASP A 251 26.92 -9.93 11.60
C ASP A 251 27.58 -11.26 12.01
N PRO A 252 28.93 -11.29 12.09
CA PRO A 252 29.68 -12.48 12.51
C PRO A 252 29.38 -12.95 13.94
N GLN A 253 28.76 -12.11 14.77
CA GLN A 253 28.39 -12.44 16.15
C GLN A 253 26.93 -12.89 16.28
N ALA A 254 26.13 -12.77 15.22
CA ALA A 254 24.72 -13.13 15.25
C ALA A 254 24.53 -14.56 15.77
N THR A 255 23.72 -14.69 16.81
CA THR A 255 23.25 -15.99 17.30
C THR A 255 21.84 -16.26 16.78
N ARG A 256 21.47 -17.55 16.71
CA ARG A 256 20.11 -17.95 16.31
C ARG A 256 19.05 -17.29 17.19
N ASP A 257 19.32 -17.23 18.49
CA ASP A 257 18.34 -16.76 19.47
C ASP A 257 18.16 -15.25 19.46
N GLU A 258 19.19 -14.50 19.05
CA GLU A 258 19.11 -13.05 18.84
C GLU A 258 18.51 -12.71 17.48
N PHE A 259 18.80 -13.48 16.43
CA PHE A 259 18.32 -13.22 15.07
C PHE A 259 16.87 -13.66 14.85
N VAL A 260 16.48 -14.83 15.36
CA VAL A 260 15.12 -15.33 15.20
C VAL A 260 14.22 -14.57 16.16
N PHE A 261 13.39 -13.69 15.60
CA PHE A 261 12.44 -12.90 16.37
C PHE A 261 11.50 -13.81 17.17
N LYS A 262 11.49 -13.62 18.49
CA LYS A 262 10.63 -14.33 19.42
C LYS A 262 9.60 -13.36 19.97
N LEU A 263 8.35 -13.65 19.68
CA LEU A 263 7.23 -12.97 20.31
C LEU A 263 6.32 -14.02 20.90
N THR A 264 6.34 -14.16 22.22
CA THR A 264 5.40 -15.07 22.86
C THR A 264 4.00 -14.47 22.83
N ARG A 265 3.01 -15.34 22.96
CA ARG A 265 1.62 -14.90 23.10
C ARG A 265 1.44 -13.95 24.29
N GLN A 266 2.14 -14.21 25.39
CA GLN A 266 2.07 -13.38 26.60
C GLN A 266 2.70 -12.01 26.37
N ASP A 267 3.83 -11.96 25.67
CA ASP A 267 4.48 -10.68 25.30
C ASP A 267 3.55 -9.86 24.40
N TYR A 268 2.95 -10.50 23.38
CA TYR A 268 2.00 -9.83 22.50
C TYR A 268 0.77 -9.28 23.25
N GLU A 269 0.15 -10.10 24.10
CA GLU A 269 -1.04 -9.69 24.85
C GLU A 269 -0.73 -8.65 25.93
N GLY A 270 0.48 -8.69 26.50
CA GLY A 270 0.95 -7.68 27.45
C GLY A 270 1.24 -6.33 26.79
N GLU A 271 1.75 -6.35 25.55
CA GLU A 271 2.18 -5.14 24.84
C GLU A 271 1.06 -4.50 24.01
N TRP A 272 0.18 -5.30 23.38
CA TRP A 272 -0.86 -4.81 22.46
C TRP A 272 -2.30 -5.27 22.78
N GLY A 273 -2.52 -6.00 23.87
CA GLY A 273 -3.86 -6.42 24.31
C GLY A 273 -4.40 -7.68 23.61
N ASN A 274 -5.68 -7.99 23.85
CA ASN A 274 -6.32 -9.25 23.43
C ASN A 274 -7.68 -9.10 22.74
N ASP A 275 -8.01 -7.90 22.26
CA ASP A 275 -9.31 -7.55 21.69
C ASP A 275 -9.73 -8.42 20.48
N TYR A 276 -8.76 -8.96 19.72
CA TYR A 276 -8.96 -9.98 18.68
C TYR A 276 -9.63 -11.29 19.14
N ARG A 277 -9.93 -11.44 20.44
CA ARG A 277 -10.50 -12.65 21.06
C ARG A 277 -11.88 -12.51 21.70
N LYS A 278 -12.60 -11.39 21.55
CA LYS A 278 -13.90 -11.22 22.24
C LYS A 278 -14.85 -12.42 22.01
N PRO A 279 -15.66 -12.84 23.00
CA PRO A 279 -16.45 -14.08 22.96
C PRO A 279 -17.40 -14.20 21.76
N GLU A 280 -17.98 -13.09 21.28
CA GLU A 280 -18.75 -13.04 20.03
C GLU A 280 -17.97 -13.56 18.80
N PHE A 281 -16.64 -13.59 18.89
CA PHE A 281 -15.72 -14.02 17.85
C PHE A 281 -15.05 -15.36 18.18
N ALA A 282 -15.02 -15.87 19.42
CA ALA A 282 -14.49 -17.22 19.68
C ALA A 282 -15.14 -18.32 18.79
N HIS A 283 -16.38 -18.09 18.34
CA HIS A 283 -17.11 -18.93 17.40
C HIS A 283 -16.86 -18.67 15.90
N TRP A 284 -16.02 -17.69 15.51
CA TRP A 284 -15.72 -17.40 14.09
C TRP A 284 -14.99 -18.57 13.44
N ARG A 285 -14.03 -19.19 14.15
CA ARG A 285 -13.34 -20.43 13.71
C ARG A 285 -14.29 -21.61 13.50
N GLU A 286 -15.41 -21.60 14.22
CA GLU A 286 -16.43 -22.65 14.20
C GLU A 286 -17.56 -22.37 13.18
N ARG A 287 -17.86 -21.09 12.93
CA ARG A 287 -18.65 -20.60 11.78
C ARG A 287 -17.94 -20.89 10.45
N LEU A 288 -16.62 -20.72 10.41
CA LEU A 288 -15.76 -21.09 9.28
C LEU A 288 -15.71 -22.60 9.01
N ARG A 289 -15.78 -23.42 10.05
CA ARG A 289 -15.91 -24.88 9.91
C ARG A 289 -17.28 -25.31 9.39
N ARG A 290 -18.32 -24.49 9.56
CA ARG A 290 -19.72 -24.82 9.21
C ARG A 290 -20.22 -24.22 7.90
N ALA A 291 -19.61 -23.16 7.39
CA ALA A 291 -20.01 -22.58 6.11
C ALA A 291 -19.45 -23.40 4.92
N ARG A 292 -20.25 -23.48 3.85
CA ARG A 292 -20.10 -24.48 2.78
C ARG A 292 -18.75 -24.36 2.03
N PRO A 293 -18.16 -25.49 1.58
CA PRO A 293 -16.82 -25.56 0.97
C PRO A 293 -16.63 -24.84 -0.37
N ALA A 294 -17.61 -24.08 -0.87
CA ALA A 294 -17.53 -23.32 -2.12
C ALA A 294 -17.34 -21.79 -1.92
N LEU A 295 -17.59 -21.26 -0.71
CA LEU A 295 -17.43 -19.82 -0.38
C LEU A 295 -16.22 -19.54 0.53
N ILE A 296 -15.59 -20.57 1.11
CA ILE A 296 -14.53 -20.45 2.13
C ILE A 296 -13.12 -20.78 1.60
N THR A 297 -12.99 -21.21 0.35
CA THR A 297 -11.79 -21.93 -0.11
C THR A 297 -10.62 -21.07 -0.59
N ARG A 298 -10.64 -19.74 -0.46
CA ARG A 298 -9.59 -18.89 -1.08
C ARG A 298 -8.94 -17.82 -0.20
N VAL A 299 -9.40 -17.59 1.02
CA VAL A 299 -8.86 -16.51 1.88
C VAL A 299 -8.10 -17.08 3.08
N LEU A 300 -8.69 -17.99 3.85
CA LEU A 300 -8.02 -18.54 5.04
C LEU A 300 -7.11 -19.73 4.75
N VAL A 301 -7.30 -20.35 3.59
CA VAL A 301 -6.33 -21.29 3.03
C VAL A 301 -5.04 -20.56 2.64
N PHE A 302 -5.07 -19.27 2.32
CA PHE A 302 -3.89 -18.58 1.83
C PHE A 302 -2.85 -18.38 2.95
N ILE A 303 -3.15 -17.62 4.00
CA ILE A 303 -2.21 -17.41 5.12
C ILE A 303 -1.98 -18.69 5.96
N PHE A 304 -2.98 -19.57 6.14
CA PHE A 304 -2.80 -20.82 6.92
C PHE A 304 -2.35 -22.07 6.11
N GLN A 305 -2.41 -22.09 4.76
CA GLN A 305 -1.68 -23.10 3.95
C GLN A 305 -0.31 -22.60 3.48
N LEU A 306 -0.01 -21.29 3.61
CA LEU A 306 1.37 -20.77 3.57
C LEU A 306 2.19 -21.26 4.77
N VAL A 307 1.52 -21.68 5.85
CA VAL A 307 2.10 -22.37 7.00
C VAL A 307 1.95 -23.88 6.79
N PRO A 308 3.02 -24.68 6.77
CA PRO A 308 2.90 -26.13 6.67
C PRO A 308 2.11 -26.66 7.86
N LYS A 309 1.21 -27.62 7.58
CA LYS A 309 0.54 -28.39 8.63
C LYS A 309 1.62 -29.04 9.49
N VAL A 310 1.51 -28.83 10.80
CA VAL A 310 2.43 -29.33 11.83
C VAL A 310 2.70 -30.82 11.62
N GLY A 311 3.95 -31.17 11.30
CA GLY A 311 4.45 -32.55 11.16
C GLY A 311 5.96 -32.57 10.85
N PRO A 312 6.71 -33.65 11.20
CA PRO A 312 8.19 -33.66 11.12
C PRO A 312 8.77 -33.64 9.69
N LEU A 313 7.93 -33.68 8.65
CA LEU A 313 8.34 -33.83 7.25
C LEU A 313 7.43 -33.00 6.33
N GLU A 314 7.63 -31.68 6.28
CA GLU A 314 7.46 -30.83 5.09
C GLU A 314 7.73 -29.36 5.48
N THR A 315 8.99 -28.98 5.38
CA THR A 315 9.44 -27.60 5.57
C THR A 315 8.89 -26.75 4.43
N LEU A 316 8.24 -25.62 4.75
CA LEU A 316 7.88 -24.51 3.84
C LEU A 316 8.38 -24.72 2.41
N SER A 317 7.48 -25.02 1.46
CA SER A 317 7.73 -25.16 0.01
C SER A 317 8.15 -23.85 -0.65
N PHE A 318 8.75 -22.95 0.12
CA PHE A 318 9.46 -21.76 -0.26
C PHE A 318 10.72 -22.15 -1.01
N ARG A 319 10.84 -21.60 -2.22
CA ARG A 319 12.06 -21.68 -3.03
C ARG A 319 12.90 -20.46 -2.73
N VAL A 320 14.18 -20.70 -2.48
CA VAL A 320 15.17 -19.64 -2.36
C VAL A 320 15.26 -18.93 -3.72
N PRO A 321 15.22 -17.59 -3.79
CA PRO A 321 15.35 -16.87 -5.05
C PRO A 321 16.61 -17.28 -5.81
N SER A 322 16.53 -17.36 -7.14
CA SER A 322 17.73 -17.51 -7.97
C SER A 322 18.60 -16.24 -7.87
N PRO A 323 19.91 -16.31 -8.15
CA PRO A 323 20.75 -15.10 -8.19
C PRO A 323 20.21 -14.01 -9.12
N GLU A 324 19.59 -14.42 -10.23
CA GLU A 324 18.91 -13.50 -11.16
C GLU A 324 17.68 -12.84 -10.52
N ALA A 325 16.86 -13.60 -9.78
CA ALA A 325 15.73 -13.05 -9.03
C ALA A 325 16.20 -12.08 -7.93
N GLU A 326 17.31 -12.37 -7.23
CA GLU A 326 17.90 -11.46 -6.23
C GLU A 326 18.51 -10.19 -6.85
N GLN A 327 18.96 -10.26 -8.11
CA GLN A 327 19.42 -9.10 -8.83
C GLN A 327 18.27 -8.19 -9.24
N LEU A 328 17.20 -8.75 -9.84
CA LEU A 328 15.98 -8.01 -10.20
C LEU A 328 15.44 -7.25 -8.99
N PHE A 329 15.41 -7.97 -7.89
CA PHE A 329 15.04 -7.51 -6.59
C PHE A 329 15.86 -6.33 -6.04
N THR A 330 17.19 -6.44 -6.08
CA THR A 330 18.07 -5.34 -5.67
C THR A 330 17.83 -4.10 -6.51
N GLN A 331 17.62 -4.29 -7.82
CA GLN A 331 17.38 -3.19 -8.76
C GLN A 331 16.04 -2.51 -8.51
N SER A 332 14.96 -3.28 -8.34
CA SER A 332 13.62 -2.75 -8.08
C SER A 332 13.57 -1.98 -6.76
N TYR A 333 14.24 -2.46 -5.73
CA TYR A 333 14.30 -1.75 -4.46
C TYR A 333 15.01 -0.41 -4.57
N GLN A 334 16.16 -0.38 -5.24
CA GLN A 334 16.87 0.87 -5.48
C GLN A 334 16.00 1.85 -6.29
N ALA A 335 15.33 1.36 -7.34
CA ALA A 335 14.39 2.14 -8.12
C ALA A 335 13.23 2.69 -7.26
N THR A 336 12.69 1.87 -6.35
CA THR A 336 11.67 2.29 -5.39
C THR A 336 12.17 3.35 -4.42
N LEU A 337 13.37 3.20 -3.85
CA LEU A 337 13.93 4.22 -2.96
C LEU A 337 14.12 5.54 -3.69
N ASP A 338 14.61 5.51 -4.93
CA ASP A 338 14.83 6.71 -5.73
C ASP A 338 13.50 7.36 -6.15
N TYR A 339 12.51 6.54 -6.55
CA TYR A 339 11.18 7.03 -6.86
C TYR A 339 10.48 7.61 -5.63
N TYR A 340 10.44 6.87 -4.52
CA TYR A 340 9.85 7.33 -3.26
C TYR A 340 10.54 8.60 -2.74
N ARG A 341 11.88 8.68 -2.80
CA ARG A 341 12.62 9.91 -2.47
C ARG A 341 12.14 11.08 -3.31
N SER A 342 12.02 10.89 -4.63
CA SER A 342 11.54 11.95 -5.51
C SER A 342 10.10 12.40 -5.18
N LEU A 343 9.21 11.47 -4.78
CA LEU A 343 7.85 11.81 -4.39
C LEU A 343 7.81 12.57 -3.05
N VAL A 344 8.62 12.14 -2.08
CA VAL A 344 8.78 12.80 -0.78
C VAL A 344 9.33 14.22 -0.97
N GLU A 345 10.38 14.40 -1.78
CA GLU A 345 10.94 15.72 -2.09
C GLU A 345 9.90 16.66 -2.72
N ARG A 346 9.18 16.20 -3.74
CA ARG A 346 8.09 16.96 -4.39
C ARG A 346 6.98 17.33 -3.43
N THR A 347 6.62 16.43 -2.50
CA THR A 347 5.64 16.71 -1.44
C THR A 347 6.12 17.84 -0.52
N GLY A 348 7.44 17.92 -0.28
CA GLY A 348 8.05 18.92 0.56
C GLY A 348 8.11 20.32 -0.03
N GLU A 349 8.21 20.48 -1.34
CA GLU A 349 8.54 21.75 -2.00
C GLU A 349 7.43 22.81 -2.03
N LEU A 350 6.26 22.54 -1.45
CA LEU A 350 5.05 23.30 -1.75
C LEU A 350 4.69 24.36 -0.71
N PRO A 351 4.20 25.54 -1.12
CA PRO A 351 3.79 26.59 -0.19
C PRO A 351 2.68 26.10 0.75
N ARG A 352 2.78 26.49 2.01
CA ARG A 352 1.84 26.18 3.12
C ARG A 352 0.38 26.57 2.83
N SER A 353 0.12 27.38 1.80
CA SER A 353 -1.17 27.96 1.42
C SER A 353 -1.91 27.23 0.30
N GLU A 354 -1.31 26.23 -0.38
CA GLU A 354 -1.90 25.64 -1.61
C GLU A 354 -2.40 24.19 -1.47
N VAL A 355 -2.35 23.60 -0.27
CA VAL A 355 -2.79 22.21 -0.03
C VAL A 355 -4.33 22.05 -0.04
N ALA A 356 -5.09 23.14 -0.18
CA ALA A 356 -6.53 23.12 0.12
C ALA A 356 -7.50 23.13 -1.08
N GLN A 357 -7.05 23.04 -2.35
CA GLN A 357 -7.96 23.17 -3.50
C GLN A 357 -7.57 22.30 -4.70
N ALA A 358 -7.81 20.98 -4.61
CA ALA A 358 -8.27 20.08 -5.68
C ALA A 358 -7.83 18.62 -5.37
N PRO A 359 -8.75 17.63 -5.36
CA PRO A 359 -8.47 16.24 -4.97
C PRO A 359 -7.53 15.44 -5.89
N ALA A 360 -6.92 16.05 -6.90
CA ALA A 360 -5.98 15.37 -7.82
C ALA A 360 -4.58 16.01 -7.83
N VAL A 361 -4.38 17.15 -7.14
CA VAL A 361 -3.12 17.90 -7.17
C VAL A 361 -2.84 18.42 -5.76
N VAL A 362 -2.18 17.59 -4.94
CA VAL A 362 -1.66 18.05 -3.65
C VAL A 362 -0.35 18.78 -3.91
N GLY A 363 -0.47 20.11 -4.09
CA GLY A 363 0.59 21.01 -4.54
C GLY A 363 1.45 20.42 -5.67
N GLY A 364 0.90 20.24 -6.86
CA GLY A 364 1.71 19.76 -8.00
C GLY A 364 2.26 18.31 -7.89
N LEU A 365 1.99 17.58 -6.79
CA LEU A 365 2.22 16.13 -6.73
C LEU A 365 1.14 15.43 -7.55
N ASN A 366 1.41 15.28 -8.85
CA ASN A 366 0.65 14.40 -9.74
C ASN A 366 1.14 12.95 -9.53
N LEU A 367 0.35 12.14 -8.83
CA LEU A 367 0.52 10.69 -8.71
C LEU A 367 -0.35 10.03 -9.78
N ALA A 368 0.23 9.11 -10.56
CA ALA A 368 -0.52 8.44 -11.61
C ALA A 368 -1.54 7.46 -11.01
N ASN A 369 -2.70 7.34 -11.65
CA ASN A 369 -3.71 6.35 -11.29
C ASN A 369 -3.46 5.04 -12.05
N ASP A 370 -2.25 4.52 -11.89
CA ASP A 370 -1.79 3.33 -12.58
C ASP A 370 -2.08 2.08 -11.75
N ASN A 371 -2.13 0.94 -12.44
CA ASN A 371 -2.24 -0.38 -11.83
C ASN A 371 -0.91 -0.71 -11.13
N LEU A 372 -0.97 -0.82 -9.80
CA LEU A 372 0.22 -1.04 -8.98
C LEU A 372 0.88 -2.41 -9.20
N ASP A 373 0.15 -3.41 -9.73
CA ASP A 373 0.75 -4.70 -10.05
C ASP A 373 1.56 -4.68 -11.36
N THR A 374 1.26 -3.77 -12.28
CA THR A 374 1.91 -3.73 -13.60
C THR A 374 2.72 -2.45 -13.84
N GLY A 375 2.54 -1.42 -13.02
CA GLY A 375 3.10 -0.08 -13.24
C GLY A 375 2.64 0.54 -14.57
N GLN A 376 1.42 0.26 -15.01
CA GLN A 376 0.86 0.73 -16.28
C GLN A 376 -0.50 1.42 -16.06
N PRO A 377 -0.90 2.35 -16.94
CA PRO A 377 -2.22 2.98 -16.85
C PRO A 377 -3.36 1.96 -16.82
N THR A 378 -4.29 2.11 -15.88
CA THR A 378 -5.42 1.20 -15.79
C THR A 378 -6.38 1.39 -16.95
N ARG A 379 -6.59 0.32 -17.75
CA ARG A 379 -7.48 0.32 -18.92
C ARG A 379 -8.35 -0.92 -18.95
N LEU A 380 -9.59 -0.74 -19.43
CA LEU A 380 -10.56 -1.81 -19.55
C LEU A 380 -10.02 -2.93 -20.45
N GLY A 381 -10.01 -4.15 -19.93
CA GLY A 381 -9.60 -5.36 -20.64
C GLY A 381 -8.11 -5.69 -20.56
N GLU A 382 -7.27 -4.79 -20.04
CA GLU A 382 -5.83 -5.04 -19.91
C GLU A 382 -5.49 -5.81 -18.64
N TYR A 383 -6.27 -5.64 -17.56
CA TYR A 383 -6.03 -6.33 -16.29
C TYR A 383 -7.32 -6.80 -15.62
N PRO A 384 -7.53 -8.12 -15.42
CA PRO A 384 -8.84 -8.66 -15.06
C PRO A 384 -9.29 -8.34 -13.62
N LEU A 385 -8.37 -8.01 -12.71
CA LEU A 385 -8.75 -7.55 -11.37
C LEU A 385 -9.20 -6.10 -11.38
N ALA A 386 -8.56 -5.24 -12.19
CA ALA A 386 -8.99 -3.85 -12.39
C ALA A 386 -10.40 -3.81 -12.99
N ASP A 387 -10.65 -4.58 -14.05
CA ASP A 387 -11.99 -4.73 -14.67
C ASP A 387 -13.06 -5.11 -13.64
N LYS A 388 -12.76 -6.09 -12.78
CA LYS A 388 -13.69 -6.54 -11.73
C LYS A 388 -13.92 -5.46 -10.68
N THR A 389 -12.87 -4.74 -10.27
CA THR A 389 -12.99 -3.66 -9.30
C THR A 389 -13.83 -2.51 -9.86
N TYR A 390 -13.57 -2.04 -11.09
CA TYR A 390 -14.39 -1.01 -11.73
C TYR A 390 -15.84 -1.44 -11.90
N ALA A 391 -16.09 -2.69 -12.30
CA ALA A 391 -17.45 -3.20 -12.45
C ALA A 391 -18.18 -3.27 -11.10
N LYS A 392 -17.49 -3.67 -10.03
CA LYS A 392 -18.07 -3.66 -8.68
C LYS A 392 -18.30 -2.24 -8.17
N LEU A 393 -17.37 -1.31 -8.39
CA LEU A 393 -17.51 0.09 -8.00
C LEU A 393 -18.71 0.75 -8.68
N LEU A 394 -18.94 0.44 -9.96
CA LEU A 394 -20.11 0.89 -10.68
C LEU A 394 -21.41 0.33 -10.09
N ASP A 395 -21.45 -0.98 -9.78
CA ASP A 395 -22.62 -1.60 -9.11
C ASP A 395 -22.93 -0.90 -7.78
N GLU A 396 -21.93 -0.80 -6.90
CA GLU A 396 -22.07 -0.21 -5.56
C GLU A 396 -22.54 1.26 -5.64
N SER A 397 -22.05 1.98 -6.66
CA SER A 397 -22.47 3.35 -6.92
C SER A 397 -23.92 3.42 -7.43
N SER A 398 -24.32 2.51 -8.32
CA SER A 398 -25.68 2.44 -8.86
C SER A 398 -26.70 2.04 -7.81
N ASP A 399 -26.39 1.06 -6.96
CA ASP A 399 -27.26 0.61 -5.86
C ASP A 399 -27.55 1.74 -4.87
N ARG A 400 -26.65 2.74 -4.79
CA ARG A 400 -26.79 3.97 -3.97
C ARG A 400 -27.41 5.14 -4.75
N GLY A 401 -27.87 4.90 -5.98
CA GLY A 401 -28.44 5.90 -6.88
C GLY A 401 -27.46 7.00 -7.26
N PHE A 402 -26.15 6.70 -7.24
CA PHE A 402 -25.04 7.61 -7.54
C PHE A 402 -24.99 8.88 -6.68
N ARG A 403 -25.67 8.91 -5.53
CA ARG A 403 -25.85 10.11 -4.70
C ARG A 403 -24.55 10.66 -4.12
N THR A 404 -23.59 9.78 -3.84
CA THR A 404 -22.33 10.11 -3.17
C THR A 404 -21.12 10.05 -4.08
N VAL A 405 -21.30 9.85 -5.39
CA VAL A 405 -20.19 9.69 -6.33
C VAL A 405 -19.47 11.03 -6.54
N PRO A 406 -18.18 11.15 -6.17
CA PRO A 406 -17.40 12.35 -6.42
C PRO A 406 -17.31 12.67 -7.92
N PRO A 407 -17.31 13.95 -8.34
CA PRO A 407 -17.20 14.32 -9.75
C PRO A 407 -15.99 13.69 -10.46
N ALA A 408 -14.82 13.68 -9.80
CA ALA A 408 -13.61 13.08 -10.35
C ALA A 408 -13.73 11.55 -10.51
N LEU A 409 -14.39 10.86 -9.57
CA LEU A 409 -14.67 9.43 -9.71
C LEU A 409 -15.62 9.14 -10.87
N ARG A 410 -16.66 9.96 -11.03
CA ARG A 410 -17.58 9.81 -12.17
C ARG A 410 -16.83 9.93 -13.49
N GLU A 411 -15.98 10.95 -13.63
CA GLU A 411 -15.19 11.17 -14.85
C GLU A 411 -14.24 10.00 -15.12
N ASP A 412 -13.59 9.49 -14.08
CA ASP A 412 -12.71 8.32 -14.15
C ASP A 412 -13.44 7.06 -14.62
N ILE A 413 -14.58 6.72 -14.01
CA ILE A 413 -15.41 5.57 -14.41
C ILE A 413 -15.85 5.72 -15.88
N LEU A 414 -16.34 6.90 -16.27
CA LEU A 414 -16.76 7.14 -17.64
C LEU A 414 -15.61 7.02 -18.64
N ALA A 415 -14.43 7.52 -18.29
CA ALA A 415 -13.23 7.42 -19.13
C ALA A 415 -12.77 5.96 -19.28
N PHE A 416 -12.77 5.18 -18.19
CA PHE A 416 -12.40 3.76 -18.19
C PHE A 416 -13.25 2.94 -19.16
N TYR A 417 -14.57 3.23 -19.26
CA TYR A 417 -15.48 2.54 -20.17
C TYR A 417 -15.64 3.19 -21.56
N ALA A 418 -15.03 4.36 -21.81
CA ALA A 418 -15.16 5.06 -23.10
C ALA A 418 -14.26 4.51 -24.22
N ALA A 419 -13.16 3.83 -23.87
CA ALA A 419 -12.17 3.37 -24.85
C ALA A 419 -12.72 2.25 -25.75
N PRO A 420 -12.56 2.35 -27.09
CA PRO A 420 -12.94 1.28 -28.01
C PRO A 420 -12.08 0.04 -27.78
N HIS A 421 -12.72 -1.07 -27.44
CA HIS A 421 -12.06 -2.31 -27.06
C HIS A 421 -11.91 -3.23 -28.30
N PRO A 422 -10.77 -3.92 -28.49
CA PRO A 422 -10.70 -5.02 -29.45
C PRO A 422 -11.68 -6.10 -28.99
N THR A 423 -12.84 -6.22 -29.66
CA THR A 423 -13.89 -7.26 -29.54
C THR A 423 -13.80 -8.10 -28.26
N VAL A 424 -14.68 -8.00 -27.27
CA VAL A 424 -16.06 -8.57 -27.22
C VAL A 424 -16.20 -10.01 -27.81
N ALA A 425 -15.19 -10.54 -28.50
CA ALA A 425 -15.14 -11.87 -29.09
C ALA A 425 -14.81 -12.91 -28.01
N GLY A 426 -15.84 -13.30 -27.24
CA GLY A 426 -15.94 -14.67 -26.73
C GLY A 426 -15.71 -14.91 -25.24
N GLY A 427 -16.00 -13.97 -24.32
CA GLY A 427 -15.79 -14.27 -22.89
C GLY A 427 -16.54 -13.47 -21.81
N ARG A 428 -17.21 -12.35 -22.12
CA ARG A 428 -18.01 -11.64 -21.10
C ARG A 428 -19.45 -12.15 -21.08
N ASP A 429 -20.01 -12.29 -19.88
CA ASP A 429 -21.43 -12.57 -19.67
C ASP A 429 -22.27 -11.42 -20.25
N PRO A 430 -23.08 -11.65 -21.30
CA PRO A 430 -23.88 -10.60 -21.93
C PRO A 430 -24.82 -9.89 -20.96
N LYS A 431 -25.33 -10.60 -19.94
CA LYS A 431 -26.19 -9.99 -18.93
C LYS A 431 -25.42 -8.97 -18.09
N ARG A 432 -24.18 -9.30 -17.75
CA ARG A 432 -23.30 -8.40 -16.98
C ARG A 432 -22.98 -7.15 -17.78
N TRP A 433 -22.68 -7.29 -19.07
CA TRP A 433 -22.38 -6.14 -19.91
C TRP A 433 -23.59 -5.22 -20.11
N ASN A 434 -24.79 -5.79 -20.34
CA ASN A 434 -26.02 -5.01 -20.41
C ASN A 434 -26.30 -4.24 -19.11
N LYS A 435 -26.00 -4.83 -17.94
CA LYS A 435 -26.10 -4.13 -16.66
C LYS A 435 -25.12 -2.95 -16.61
N THR A 436 -23.85 -3.18 -16.94
CA THR A 436 -22.83 -2.12 -16.98
C THR A 436 -23.23 -0.97 -17.92
N GLU A 437 -23.74 -1.26 -19.12
CA GLU A 437 -24.21 -0.21 -20.03
C GLU A 437 -25.40 0.59 -19.47
N HIS A 438 -26.30 -0.07 -18.73
CA HIS A 438 -27.42 0.59 -18.08
C HIS A 438 -26.94 1.53 -16.96
N GLU A 439 -26.09 1.03 -16.06
CA GLU A 439 -25.53 1.80 -14.95
C GLU A 439 -24.69 2.99 -15.45
N LEU A 440 -23.93 2.81 -16.55
CA LEU A 440 -23.18 3.92 -17.18
C LEU A 440 -24.10 5.02 -17.71
N LYS A 441 -25.25 4.66 -18.30
CA LYS A 441 -26.24 5.66 -18.77
C LYS A 441 -26.83 6.44 -17.60
N GLU A 442 -27.15 5.75 -16.50
CA GLU A 442 -27.62 6.39 -15.27
C GLU A 442 -26.55 7.33 -14.69
N LEU A 443 -25.30 6.86 -14.59
CA LEU A 443 -24.17 7.66 -14.13
C LEU A 443 -23.98 8.92 -14.99
N GLN A 444 -24.07 8.81 -16.32
CA GLN A 444 -24.00 9.96 -17.23
C GLN A 444 -25.15 10.96 -17.00
N ALA A 445 -26.35 10.49 -16.67
CA ALA A 445 -27.51 11.34 -16.42
C ALA A 445 -27.34 12.19 -15.16
N THR A 446 -26.62 11.71 -14.14
CA THR A 446 -26.35 12.47 -12.89
C THR A 446 -25.58 13.78 -13.13
N GLY A 447 -24.70 13.81 -14.16
CA GLY A 447 -23.95 15.01 -14.52
C GLY A 447 -24.81 16.10 -15.16
N LYS A 448 -25.85 15.72 -15.90
CA LYS A 448 -26.75 16.65 -16.59
C LYS A 448 -27.70 17.34 -15.60
N THR A 449 -28.19 16.63 -14.58
CA THR A 449 -29.06 17.19 -13.54
C THR A 449 -28.31 18.15 -12.61
N ALA A 450 -27.05 17.85 -12.25
CA ALA A 450 -26.21 18.75 -11.48
C ALA A 450 -25.87 20.05 -12.24
N HIS A 451 -25.60 19.96 -13.55
CA HIS A 451 -25.33 21.13 -14.40
C HIS A 451 -26.58 22.01 -14.56
N ALA A 452 -27.76 21.42 -14.75
CA ALA A 452 -29.03 22.15 -14.82
C ALA A 452 -29.36 22.90 -13.50
N ALA A 453 -29.08 22.28 -12.33
CA ALA A 453 -29.28 22.93 -11.03
C ALA A 453 -28.28 24.07 -10.76
N GLY A 454 -27.04 23.96 -11.26
CA GLY A 454 -26.02 25.00 -11.16
C GLY A 454 -26.29 26.23 -12.04
N VAL A 455 -26.92 26.04 -13.21
CA VAL A 455 -27.30 27.15 -14.12
C VAL A 455 -28.46 27.99 -13.56
N ILE A 456 -29.36 27.39 -12.76
CA ILE A 456 -30.50 28.10 -12.16
C ILE A 456 -30.07 28.96 -10.94
N ARG A 457 -28.88 28.73 -10.36
CA ARG A 457 -28.39 29.41 -9.15
C ARG A 457 -27.39 30.55 -9.37
N ARG A 458 -27.37 31.20 -10.55
CA ARG A 458 -26.71 32.51 -10.71
C ARG A 458 -27.77 33.63 -10.66
N PRO A 459 -27.93 34.37 -9.55
CA PRO A 459 -28.64 35.63 -9.59
C PRO A 459 -27.79 36.61 -10.39
N THR A 460 -28.32 37.08 -11.51
CA THR A 460 -27.80 38.24 -12.23
C THR A 460 -27.83 39.44 -11.29
N ALA A 461 -26.67 39.91 -10.85
CA ALA A 461 -26.55 41.21 -10.21
C ALA A 461 -26.87 42.29 -11.26
N SER A 462 -28.10 42.81 -11.22
CA SER A 462 -28.47 44.03 -11.92
C SER A 462 -28.54 45.18 -10.92
N ASN A 463 -27.64 46.11 -11.16
CA ASN A 463 -27.46 47.42 -10.59
C ASN A 463 -28.76 48.25 -10.60
N LYS A 464 -29.11 48.88 -9.47
CA LYS A 464 -29.72 50.23 -9.41
C LYS A 464 -29.65 50.73 -7.96
N GLY A 465 -28.83 51.76 -7.76
CA GLY A 465 -28.72 52.47 -6.50
C GLY A 465 -29.90 53.39 -6.24
N GLU A 466 -30.15 53.62 -4.97
CA GLU A 466 -30.74 54.85 -4.43
C GLU A 466 -30.46 54.87 -2.92
N MET A 467 -29.59 55.79 -2.50
CA MET A 467 -29.49 56.19 -1.10
C MET A 467 -30.47 57.33 -0.84
N PRO A 468 -31.17 57.32 0.30
CA PRO A 468 -31.60 58.56 0.92
C PRO A 468 -30.87 58.79 2.24
N SER A 469 -30.22 59.94 2.29
CA SER A 469 -29.76 60.66 3.47
C SER A 469 -30.88 60.92 4.49
N GLY A 470 -30.60 60.70 5.77
CA GLY A 470 -31.48 61.12 6.89
C GLY A 470 -30.72 61.18 8.22
N ARG A 471 -30.69 62.38 8.82
CA ARG A 471 -29.89 62.83 9.99
C ARG A 471 -30.14 62.08 11.32
N PRO A 472 -29.21 62.17 12.28
CA PRO A 472 -29.40 61.78 13.68
C PRO A 472 -29.94 62.94 14.54
N SER A 473 -30.82 62.65 15.50
CA SER A 473 -31.17 63.54 16.63
C SER A 473 -31.75 62.77 17.82
N GLN A 474 -30.90 62.55 18.83
CA GLN A 474 -31.11 62.82 20.28
C GLN A 474 -32.48 62.55 20.92
N MET A 475 -32.54 61.77 22.02
CA MET A 475 -32.45 62.26 23.43
C MET A 475 -32.64 61.10 24.43
N SER A 476 -31.94 61.20 25.56
CA SER A 476 -31.94 60.34 26.78
C SER A 476 -33.28 60.37 27.55
N PRO A 477 -33.47 59.65 28.69
CA PRO A 477 -32.59 59.56 29.87
C PRO A 477 -31.69 58.33 29.95
#